data_AF-A0A2J6J735-F1
#
_entry.id   AF-A0A2J6J735-F1
#
_cell.length_a   1.000
_cell.length_b   1.000
_cell.length_c   1.000
_cell.angle_alpha   90.00
_cell.angle_beta   90.00
_cell.angle_gamma   90.00
#
_symmetry.space_group_name_H-M   'P 1'
#
loop_
_entity.id
_entity.type
_entity.pdbx_description
1 polymer ?
#
loop_
_entity_poly.entity_id
_entity_poly.type
_entity_poly.pdbx_seq_one_letter_code
_entity_poly.pdbx_strand_id
1 'polypeptide(L)'
;ICLAMVGARSGAMGLNRLIDANIDAENPRTAERHIPAGKISSKEAWLFILVSLALFLLAAWMLNPLCFSLAPIAIGLFVLYAYCKRFTALAHVVLGICLAAAPVGAWIALRGDIGLSVIFLGLAVLFWVAGFDIFYALQDVDYDQSKGLHSIPSRLGVARSLQLVRIFHVLMLFFLLLVMPGSGLGWIYFAGIIVVAAMLYYEHRLVSAEDLSKLDAAFFNMNGYISVTIFLFTLIDATV
;
A
#
# COMPACT_ATOMS: atom_id res chain seq x y z
N ILE A 1 14.05 -5.38 12.60
CA ILE A 1 12.76 -5.20 11.87
C ILE A 1 12.52 -3.72 11.54
N CYS A 2 12.50 -2.81 12.52
CA CYS A 2 12.25 -1.37 12.26
C CYS A 2 13.22 -0.74 11.25
N LEU A 3 14.53 -1.03 11.34
CA LEU A 3 15.51 -0.54 10.36
C LEU A 3 15.23 -1.06 8.94
N ALA A 4 14.84 -2.33 8.81
CA ALA A 4 14.45 -2.90 7.52
C ALA A 4 13.22 -2.20 6.94
N MET A 5 12.19 -1.96 7.77
CA MET A 5 10.99 -1.22 7.38
C MET A 5 11.33 0.21 6.92
N VAL A 6 12.16 0.94 7.68
CA VAL A 6 12.59 2.30 7.32
C VAL A 6 13.38 2.30 6.02
N GLY A 7 14.38 1.42 5.88
CA GLY A 7 15.19 1.32 4.67
C GLY A 7 14.37 0.97 3.43
N ALA A 8 13.48 -0.04 3.54
CA ALA A 8 12.62 -0.48 2.45
C ALA A 8 11.65 0.64 2.02
N ARG A 9 10.95 1.26 2.98
CA ARG A 9 9.99 2.34 2.70
C ARG A 9 10.67 3.54 2.08
N SER A 10 11.79 4.00 2.65
CA SER A 10 12.55 5.15 2.14
C SER A 10 13.11 4.88 0.74
N GLY A 11 13.70 3.69 0.51
CA GLY A 11 14.21 3.29 -0.79
C GLY A 11 13.12 3.20 -1.85
N ALA A 12 11.99 2.55 -1.53
CA ALA A 12 10.86 2.41 -2.44
C ALA A 12 10.21 3.75 -2.79
N MET A 13 9.95 4.62 -1.80
CA MET A 13 9.41 5.96 -2.04
C MET A 13 10.38 6.83 -2.84
N GLY A 14 11.68 6.73 -2.56
CA GLY A 14 12.73 7.42 -3.32
C GLY A 14 12.75 6.99 -4.78
N LEU A 15 12.75 5.67 -5.04
CA LEU A 15 12.68 5.11 -6.40
C LEU A 15 11.45 5.61 -7.14
N ASN A 16 10.27 5.51 -6.51
CA ASN A 16 9.02 5.96 -7.12
C ASN A 16 9.07 7.46 -7.49
N ARG A 17 9.52 8.33 -6.58
CA ARG A 17 9.61 9.78 -6.84
C ARG A 17 10.67 10.13 -7.89
N LEU A 18 11.78 9.41 -7.91
CA LEU A 18 12.86 9.67 -8.86
C LEU A 18 12.48 9.21 -10.27
N ILE A 19 11.89 8.03 -10.39
CA ILE A 19 11.45 7.45 -11.66
C ILE A 19 10.28 8.27 -12.24
N ASP A 20 9.32 8.70 -11.41
CA ASP A 20 8.17 9.48 -11.89
C ASP A 20 8.46 10.99 -12.03
N ALA A 21 9.67 11.47 -11.73
CA ALA A 21 9.98 12.90 -11.64
C ALA A 21 9.55 13.73 -12.88
N ASN A 22 9.76 13.22 -14.09
CA ASN A 22 9.37 13.92 -15.32
C ASN A 22 7.84 13.98 -15.48
N ILE A 23 7.15 12.87 -15.16
CA ILE A 23 5.69 12.79 -15.23
C ILE A 23 5.06 13.69 -14.15
N ASP A 24 5.64 13.68 -12.96
CA ASP A 24 5.22 14.47 -11.82
C ASP A 24 5.42 15.97 -12.06
N ALA A 25 6.43 16.38 -12.85
CA ALA A 25 6.67 17.78 -13.21
C ALA A 25 5.57 18.36 -14.12
N GLU A 26 4.94 17.51 -14.94
CA GLU A 26 3.86 17.92 -15.84
C GLU A 26 2.47 17.93 -15.16
N ASN A 27 2.33 17.30 -13.99
CA ASN A 27 1.06 17.26 -13.26
C ASN A 27 0.99 18.43 -12.26
N PRO A 28 -0.01 19.34 -12.37
CA PRO A 28 -0.17 20.50 -11.49
C PRO A 28 -0.17 20.15 -9.99
N ARG A 29 -0.70 18.97 -9.62
CA ARG A 29 -0.78 18.50 -8.24
C ARG A 29 0.58 18.09 -7.67
N THR A 30 1.50 17.64 -8.53
CA THR A 30 2.78 17.03 -8.10
C THR A 30 4.01 17.80 -8.54
N ALA A 31 3.85 18.85 -9.36
CA ALA A 31 4.95 19.70 -9.84
C ALA A 31 5.77 20.30 -8.70
N GLU A 32 5.16 20.57 -7.54
CA GLU A 32 5.84 21.14 -6.36
C GLU A 32 6.61 20.12 -5.51
N ARG A 33 6.58 18.83 -5.86
CA ARG A 33 7.36 17.80 -5.16
C ARG A 33 8.86 18.09 -5.26
N HIS A 34 9.61 17.63 -4.26
CA HIS A 34 11.02 17.97 -4.09
C HIS A 34 11.92 17.72 -5.32
N ILE A 35 11.74 16.61 -6.03
CA ILE A 35 12.57 16.27 -7.20
C ILE A 35 12.10 17.05 -8.44
N PRO A 36 10.81 17.02 -8.84
CA PRO A 36 10.30 17.85 -9.94
C PRO A 36 10.59 19.35 -9.81
N ALA A 37 10.45 19.90 -8.60
CA ALA A 37 10.70 21.32 -8.33
C ALA A 37 12.19 21.69 -8.21
N GLY A 38 13.11 20.73 -8.41
CA GLY A 38 14.55 20.96 -8.30
C GLY A 38 15.07 21.25 -6.89
N LYS A 39 14.23 21.06 -5.85
CA LYS A 39 14.61 21.23 -4.42
C LYS A 39 15.61 20.15 -3.97
N ILE A 40 15.64 19.00 -4.66
CA ILE A 40 16.60 17.92 -4.47
C ILE A 40 17.11 17.49 -5.85
N SER A 41 18.42 17.39 -6.02
CA SER A 41 19.03 16.91 -7.26
C SER A 41 18.85 15.40 -7.44
N SER A 42 18.87 14.93 -8.70
CA SER A 42 18.78 13.49 -8.99
C SER A 42 19.93 12.68 -8.36
N LYS A 43 21.10 13.30 -8.16
CA LYS A 43 22.25 12.66 -7.50
C LYS A 43 22.00 12.44 -6.01
N GLU A 44 21.47 13.44 -5.31
CA GLU A 44 21.09 13.34 -3.90
C GLU A 44 19.97 12.31 -3.70
N ALA A 45 18.98 12.30 -4.60
CA ALA A 45 17.92 11.30 -4.59
C ALA A 45 18.47 9.87 -4.76
N TRP A 46 19.39 9.65 -5.72
CA TRP A 46 20.05 8.36 -5.90
C TRP A 46 20.86 7.94 -4.67
N LEU A 47 21.63 8.86 -4.08
CA LEU A 47 22.40 8.57 -2.86
C LEU A 47 21.48 8.14 -1.72
N PHE A 48 20.38 8.87 -1.49
CA PHE A 48 19.39 8.53 -0.46
C PHE A 48 18.76 7.14 -0.68
N ILE A 49 18.41 6.82 -1.93
CA ILE A 49 17.87 5.50 -2.30
C ILE A 49 18.89 4.40 -2.00
N LEU A 50 20.13 4.56 -2.46
CA LEU A 50 21.19 3.56 -2.28
C LEU A 50 21.49 3.31 -0.80
N VAL A 51 21.60 4.37 0.01
CA VAL A 51 21.80 4.25 1.46
C VAL A 51 20.61 3.55 2.13
N SER A 52 19.38 3.89 1.73
CA SER A 52 18.17 3.28 2.29
C SER A 52 18.06 1.79 1.94
N LEU A 53 18.38 1.41 0.69
CA LEU A 53 18.38 0.01 0.27
C LEU A 53 19.53 -0.78 0.89
N ALA A 54 20.71 -0.17 1.07
CA ALA A 54 21.82 -0.78 1.80
C ALA A 54 21.44 -1.05 3.26
N LEU A 55 20.78 -0.09 3.93
CA LEU A 55 20.25 -0.27 5.28
C LEU A 55 19.22 -1.41 5.34
N PHE A 56 18.33 -1.49 4.34
CA PHE A 56 17.36 -2.58 4.23
C PHE A 56 18.04 -3.95 4.09
N LEU A 57 19.00 -4.08 3.16
CA LEU A 57 19.73 -5.33 2.92
C LEU A 57 20.54 -5.76 4.14
N LEU A 58 21.24 -4.82 4.79
CA LEU A 58 21.98 -5.09 6.02
C LEU A 58 21.04 -5.57 7.13
N ALA A 59 19.92 -4.87 7.34
CA ALA A 59 18.93 -5.27 8.33
C ALA A 59 18.29 -6.63 8.01
N ALA A 60 17.99 -6.92 6.75
CA ALA A 60 17.45 -8.22 6.32
C ALA A 60 18.44 -9.36 6.56
N TRP A 61 19.73 -9.13 6.27
CA TRP A 61 20.82 -10.06 6.54
C TRP A 61 20.96 -10.37 8.03
N MET A 62 20.84 -9.35 8.89
CA MET A 62 20.91 -9.50 10.35
C MET A 62 19.66 -10.16 10.98
N LEU A 63 18.55 -10.26 10.25
CA LEU A 63 17.32 -10.86 10.78
C LEU A 63 17.34 -12.38 10.69
N ASN A 64 17.39 -12.94 9.48
CA ASN A 64 17.57 -14.37 9.24
C ASN A 64 17.82 -14.65 7.73
N PRO A 65 18.27 -15.87 7.38
CA PRO A 65 18.57 -16.22 5.98
C PRO A 65 17.38 -16.08 5.02
N LEU A 66 16.15 -16.36 5.49
CA LEU A 66 14.95 -16.24 4.66
C LEU A 66 14.59 -14.78 4.36
N CYS A 67 14.73 -13.88 5.34
CA CYS A 67 14.60 -12.43 5.10
C CYS A 67 15.61 -11.96 4.06
N PHE A 68 16.87 -12.38 4.16
CA PHE A 68 17.91 -11.95 3.22
C PHE A 68 17.70 -12.50 1.82
N SER A 69 17.29 -13.78 1.68
CA SER A 69 17.04 -14.38 0.37
C SER A 69 15.84 -13.77 -0.36
N LEU A 70 14.84 -13.28 0.38
CA LEU A 70 13.66 -12.61 -0.17
C LEU A 70 13.87 -11.10 -0.41
N ALA A 71 14.89 -10.49 0.19
CA ALA A 71 15.12 -9.04 0.06
C ALA A 71 15.33 -8.57 -1.40
N PRO A 72 16.06 -9.28 -2.28
CA PRO A 72 16.15 -8.94 -3.69
C PRO A 72 14.79 -8.96 -4.41
N ILE A 73 13.89 -9.87 -4.05
CA ILE A 73 12.54 -9.96 -4.62
C ILE A 73 11.74 -8.72 -4.22
N ALA A 74 11.82 -8.30 -2.95
CA ALA A 74 11.18 -7.08 -2.47
C ALA A 74 11.68 -5.83 -3.22
N ILE A 75 12.99 -5.70 -3.44
CA ILE A 75 13.57 -4.60 -4.22
C ILE A 75 13.06 -4.65 -5.68
N GLY A 76 13.01 -5.83 -6.28
CA GLY A 76 12.44 -6.04 -7.62
C GLY A 76 11.00 -5.54 -7.72
N LEU A 77 10.17 -5.80 -6.69
CA LEU A 77 8.81 -5.28 -6.61
C LEU A 77 8.76 -3.75 -6.49
N PHE A 78 9.66 -3.13 -5.71
CA PHE A 78 9.71 -1.67 -5.59
C PHE A 78 10.02 -0.99 -6.93
N VAL A 79 10.98 -1.56 -7.67
CA VAL A 79 11.33 -1.08 -9.02
C VAL A 79 10.16 -1.31 -9.98
N LEU A 80 9.59 -2.52 -9.99
CA LEU A 80 8.45 -2.87 -10.85
C LEU A 80 7.29 -1.89 -10.66
N TYR A 81 6.90 -1.65 -9.40
CA TYR A 81 5.83 -0.72 -9.05
C TYR A 81 6.07 0.68 -9.63
N ALA A 82 7.28 1.22 -9.47
CA ALA A 82 7.63 2.55 -9.98
C ALA A 82 7.52 2.67 -11.51
N TYR A 83 7.62 1.56 -12.25
CA TYR A 83 7.42 1.55 -13.70
C TYR A 83 5.98 1.24 -14.13
N CYS A 84 5.13 0.67 -13.26
CA CYS A 84 3.82 0.15 -13.64
C CYS A 84 2.95 1.14 -14.41
N LYS A 85 2.92 2.42 -14.01
CA LYS A 85 2.11 3.48 -14.65
C LYS A 85 2.36 3.62 -16.16
N ARG A 86 3.54 3.22 -16.64
CA ARG A 86 3.95 3.33 -18.05
C ARG A 86 3.40 2.21 -18.93
N PHE A 87 2.99 1.07 -18.36
CA PHE A 87 2.60 -0.10 -19.17
C PHE A 87 1.37 -0.85 -18.66
N THR A 88 0.90 -0.62 -17.44
CA THR A 88 -0.24 -1.34 -16.88
C THR A 88 -1.10 -0.49 -15.93
N ALA A 89 -2.41 -0.67 -16.01
CA ALA A 89 -3.35 -0.11 -15.03
C ALA A 89 -3.33 -0.85 -13.69
N LEU A 90 -2.65 -2.00 -13.59
CA LEU A 90 -2.57 -2.80 -12.37
C LEU A 90 -1.55 -2.26 -11.35
N ALA A 91 -1.07 -1.02 -11.51
CA ALA A 91 -0.15 -0.38 -10.56
C ALA A 91 -0.68 -0.43 -9.12
N HIS A 92 -1.98 -0.26 -8.93
CA HIS A 92 -2.66 -0.33 -7.62
C HIS A 92 -2.53 -1.71 -6.96
N VAL A 93 -2.61 -2.79 -7.75
CA VAL A 93 -2.44 -4.17 -7.26
C VAL A 93 -0.97 -4.44 -6.93
N VAL A 94 -0.05 -3.97 -7.77
CA VAL A 94 1.39 -4.11 -7.51
C VAL A 94 1.79 -3.33 -6.25
N LEU A 95 1.24 -2.14 -6.03
CA LEU A 95 1.41 -1.40 -4.78
C LEU A 95 0.88 -2.20 -3.59
N GLY A 96 -0.30 -2.81 -3.73
CA GLY A 96 -0.86 -3.71 -2.73
C GLY A 96 0.08 -4.87 -2.39
N ILE A 97 0.70 -5.49 -3.39
CA ILE A 97 1.71 -6.55 -3.19
C ILE A 97 2.94 -6.01 -2.44
N CYS A 98 3.43 -4.81 -2.81
CA CYS A 98 4.55 -4.18 -2.11
C CYS A 98 4.25 -3.94 -0.62
N LEU A 99 3.04 -3.48 -0.29
CA LEU A 99 2.65 -3.23 1.11
C LEU A 99 2.29 -4.51 1.86
N ALA A 100 1.74 -5.52 1.18
CA ALA A 100 1.51 -6.85 1.75
C ALA A 100 2.82 -7.52 2.21
N ALA A 101 3.95 -7.19 1.58
CA ALA A 101 5.26 -7.67 2.00
C ALA A 101 5.67 -7.18 3.40
N ALA A 102 5.08 -6.09 3.92
CA ALA A 102 5.43 -5.57 5.24
C ALA A 102 5.01 -6.51 6.41
N PRO A 103 3.73 -6.89 6.58
CA PRO A 103 3.34 -7.85 7.61
C PRO A 103 3.94 -9.23 7.38
N VAL A 104 4.05 -9.68 6.12
CA VAL A 104 4.69 -10.96 5.76
C VAL A 104 6.17 -10.95 6.14
N GLY A 105 6.89 -9.86 5.82
CA GLY A 105 8.29 -9.69 6.17
C GLY A 105 8.51 -9.63 7.68
N ALA A 106 7.61 -8.98 8.44
CA ALA A 106 7.67 -8.96 9.90
C ALA A 106 7.47 -10.36 10.51
N TRP A 107 6.54 -11.15 9.97
CA TRP A 107 6.35 -12.55 10.38
C TRP A 107 7.60 -13.40 10.12
N ILE A 108 8.13 -13.35 8.89
CA ILE A 108 9.35 -14.08 8.52
C ILE A 108 10.51 -13.65 9.40
N ALA A 109 10.63 -12.36 9.71
CA ALA A 109 11.68 -11.85 10.58
C ALA A 109 11.62 -12.40 12.01
N LEU A 110 10.43 -12.68 12.53
CA LEU A 110 10.22 -13.21 13.88
C LEU A 110 10.24 -14.74 13.93
N ARG A 111 9.73 -15.42 12.91
CA ARG A 111 9.52 -16.88 12.92
C ARG A 111 10.44 -17.68 12.01
N GLY A 112 10.99 -17.06 10.97
CA GLY A 112 11.79 -17.76 9.96
C GLY A 112 10.99 -18.69 9.04
N ASP A 113 9.65 -18.61 9.07
CA ASP A 113 8.74 -19.42 8.25
C ASP A 113 7.63 -18.56 7.62
N ILE A 114 6.72 -19.20 6.87
CA ILE A 114 5.52 -18.58 6.33
C ILE A 114 4.31 -19.46 6.67
N GLY A 115 3.42 -18.94 7.51
CA GLY A 115 2.14 -19.59 7.85
C GLY A 115 0.97 -19.09 7.00
N LEU A 116 -0.11 -19.87 6.93
CA LEU A 116 -1.33 -19.47 6.21
C LEU A 116 -1.93 -18.17 6.74
N SER A 117 -1.95 -17.97 8.06
CA SER A 117 -2.52 -16.75 8.67
C SER A 117 -1.83 -15.48 8.19
N VAL A 118 -0.49 -15.49 7.98
CA VAL A 118 0.20 -14.31 7.46
C VAL A 118 0.01 -14.13 5.95
N ILE A 119 -0.18 -15.21 5.20
CA ILE A 119 -0.57 -15.11 3.78
C ILE A 119 -1.93 -14.42 3.68
N PHE A 120 -2.91 -14.83 4.49
CA PHE A 120 -4.23 -14.17 4.52
C PHE A 120 -4.13 -12.73 4.96
N LEU A 121 -3.31 -12.40 5.97
CA LEU A 121 -3.06 -11.01 6.36
C LEU A 121 -2.42 -10.20 5.22
N GLY A 122 -1.46 -10.78 4.50
CA GLY A 122 -0.85 -10.16 3.32
C GLY A 122 -1.88 -9.90 2.21
N LEU A 123 -2.76 -10.86 1.94
CA LEU A 123 -3.85 -10.70 0.96
C LEU A 123 -4.85 -9.63 1.40
N ALA A 124 -5.21 -9.58 2.69
CA ALA A 124 -6.06 -8.53 3.23
C ALA A 124 -5.43 -7.14 3.00
N VAL A 125 -4.13 -6.98 3.29
CA VAL A 125 -3.39 -5.73 3.04
C VAL A 125 -3.32 -5.40 1.55
N LEU A 126 -3.10 -6.40 0.68
CA LEU A 126 -3.08 -6.18 -0.77
C LEU A 126 -4.40 -5.57 -1.25
N PHE A 127 -5.53 -6.20 -0.92
CA PHE A 127 -6.83 -5.73 -1.41
C PHE A 127 -7.26 -4.42 -0.75
N TRP A 128 -6.92 -4.22 0.53
CA TRP A 128 -7.11 -2.93 1.19
C TRP A 128 -6.36 -1.82 0.44
N VAL A 129 -5.07 -2.03 0.19
CA VAL A 129 -4.19 -1.04 -0.45
C VAL A 129 -4.58 -0.76 -1.88
N ALA A 130 -4.84 -1.80 -2.65
CA ALA A 130 -5.28 -1.65 -4.02
C ALA A 130 -6.62 -0.89 -4.08
N GLY A 131 -7.54 -1.16 -3.15
CA GLY A 131 -8.84 -0.49 -3.06
C GLY A 131 -8.68 1.01 -2.79
N PHE A 132 -7.97 1.38 -1.73
CA PHE A 132 -7.81 2.79 -1.39
C PHE A 132 -6.93 3.54 -2.40
N ASP A 133 -5.97 2.88 -3.04
CA ASP A 133 -5.11 3.55 -4.03
C ASP A 133 -5.88 3.84 -5.33
N ILE A 134 -6.85 2.98 -5.70
CA ILE A 134 -7.80 3.30 -6.78
C ILE A 134 -8.66 4.51 -6.39
N PHE A 135 -9.15 4.57 -5.14
CA PHE A 135 -9.88 5.74 -4.64
C PHE A 135 -9.05 7.02 -4.78
N TYR A 136 -7.78 6.98 -4.37
CA TYR A 136 -6.86 8.10 -4.48
C TYR A 136 -6.65 8.55 -5.92
N ALA A 137 -6.48 7.59 -6.83
CA ALA A 137 -6.25 7.86 -8.24
C ALA A 137 -7.48 8.46 -8.97
N LEU A 138 -8.68 8.45 -8.36
CA LEU A 138 -9.83 9.17 -8.91
C LEU A 138 -9.58 10.69 -9.01
N GLN A 139 -8.70 11.25 -8.16
CA GLN A 139 -8.35 12.67 -8.20
C GLN A 139 -7.58 13.06 -9.47
N ASP A 140 -6.86 12.12 -10.07
CA ASP A 140 -6.00 12.36 -11.23
C ASP A 140 -6.63 11.83 -12.54
N VAL A 141 -7.91 11.44 -12.53
CA VAL A 141 -8.54 10.74 -13.67
C VAL A 141 -8.47 11.54 -14.98
N ASP A 142 -8.82 12.82 -14.95
CA ASP A 142 -8.81 13.68 -16.14
C ASP A 142 -7.39 13.91 -16.66
N TYR A 143 -6.43 14.09 -15.74
CA TYR A 143 -5.02 14.26 -16.08
C TYR A 143 -4.47 12.99 -16.72
N ASP A 144 -4.68 11.83 -16.09
CA ASP A 144 -4.22 10.54 -16.57
C ASP A 144 -4.78 10.20 -17.95
N GLN A 145 -6.05 10.52 -18.20
CA GLN A 145 -6.68 10.35 -19.51
C GLN A 145 -6.05 11.27 -20.56
N SER A 146 -5.83 12.54 -20.24
CA SER A 146 -5.22 13.52 -21.17
C SER A 146 -3.78 13.17 -21.56
N LYS A 147 -3.04 12.51 -20.67
CA LYS A 147 -1.64 12.09 -20.86
C LYS A 147 -1.49 10.64 -21.34
N GLY A 148 -2.60 9.91 -21.51
CA GLY A 148 -2.58 8.51 -21.92
C GLY A 148 -1.95 7.56 -20.89
N LEU A 149 -1.92 7.95 -19.61
CA LEU A 149 -1.38 7.13 -18.54
C LEU A 149 -2.30 5.95 -18.22
N HIS A 150 -1.70 4.85 -17.74
CA HIS A 150 -2.43 3.63 -17.42
C HIS A 150 -2.78 3.58 -15.94
N SER A 151 -3.96 4.06 -15.58
CA SER A 151 -4.56 3.87 -14.25
C SER A 151 -5.94 3.21 -14.38
N ILE A 152 -6.40 2.56 -13.29
CA ILE A 152 -7.74 1.94 -13.26
C ILE A 152 -8.83 2.99 -13.52
N PRO A 153 -8.82 4.16 -12.85
CA PRO A 153 -9.74 5.26 -13.14
C PRO A 153 -9.74 5.69 -14.60
N SER A 154 -8.55 5.88 -15.19
CA SER A 154 -8.42 6.29 -16.58
C SER A 154 -9.04 5.28 -17.56
N ARG A 155 -8.86 3.97 -17.32
CA ARG A 155 -9.36 2.89 -18.20
C ARG A 155 -10.82 2.48 -17.96
N LEU A 156 -11.26 2.42 -16.71
CA LEU A 156 -12.59 1.92 -16.36
C LEU A 156 -13.63 3.03 -16.17
N GLY A 157 -13.17 4.28 -15.98
CA GLY A 157 -14.01 5.40 -15.56
C GLY A 157 -14.35 5.34 -14.06
N VAL A 158 -14.86 6.46 -13.54
CA VAL A 158 -15.11 6.67 -12.11
C VAL A 158 -16.07 5.61 -11.54
N ALA A 159 -17.24 5.41 -12.14
CA ALA A 159 -18.28 4.53 -11.60
C ALA A 159 -17.83 3.06 -11.47
N ARG A 160 -17.16 2.51 -12.50
CA ARG A 160 -16.64 1.13 -12.47
C ARG A 160 -15.44 0.99 -11.52
N SER A 161 -14.62 2.04 -11.39
CA SER A 161 -13.52 2.06 -10.44
C SER A 161 -14.04 1.98 -9.00
N LEU A 162 -15.08 2.75 -8.66
CA LEU A 162 -15.76 2.67 -7.36
C LEU A 162 -16.33 1.28 -7.07
N GLN A 163 -16.92 0.61 -8.08
CA GLN A 163 -17.37 -0.78 -7.95
C GLN A 163 -16.21 -1.74 -7.65
N LEU A 164 -15.09 -1.58 -8.35
CA LEU A 164 -13.90 -2.40 -8.11
C LEU A 164 -13.32 -2.18 -6.72
N VAL A 165 -13.30 -0.94 -6.23
CA VAL A 165 -12.87 -0.66 -4.84
C VAL A 165 -13.74 -1.37 -3.82
N ARG A 166 -15.06 -1.40 -4.01
CA ARG A 166 -15.97 -2.16 -3.13
C ARG A 166 -15.64 -3.64 -3.12
N ILE A 167 -15.39 -4.24 -4.29
CA ILE A 167 -14.99 -5.64 -4.40
C ILE A 167 -13.69 -5.89 -3.64
N PHE A 168 -12.69 -5.02 -3.80
CA PHE A 168 -11.42 -5.14 -3.07
C PHE A 168 -11.60 -5.00 -1.56
N HIS A 169 -12.41 -4.06 -1.08
CA HIS A 169 -12.68 -3.92 0.36
C HIS A 169 -13.49 -5.11 0.93
N VAL A 170 -14.37 -5.74 0.14
CA VAL A 170 -15.03 -7.00 0.54
C VAL A 170 -14.03 -8.16 0.63
N LEU A 171 -13.14 -8.29 -0.36
CA LEU A 171 -12.08 -9.31 -0.35
C LEU A 171 -11.13 -9.11 0.83
N MET A 172 -10.78 -7.87 1.14
CA MET A 172 -9.99 -7.49 2.31
C MET A 172 -10.63 -8.00 3.60
N LEU A 173 -11.92 -7.74 3.82
CA LEU A 173 -12.65 -8.22 5.00
C LEU A 173 -12.72 -9.75 5.05
N PHE A 174 -12.95 -10.40 3.90
CA PHE A 174 -12.94 -11.86 3.79
C PHE A 174 -11.58 -12.44 4.22
N PHE A 175 -10.47 -11.87 3.75
CA PHE A 175 -9.15 -12.35 4.14
C PHE A 175 -8.80 -12.06 5.61
N LEU A 176 -9.30 -10.97 6.19
CA LEU A 176 -9.18 -10.74 7.65
C LEU A 176 -9.90 -11.84 8.44
N LEU A 177 -11.09 -12.26 8.02
CA LEU A 177 -11.79 -13.38 8.67
C LEU A 177 -10.98 -14.68 8.58
N LEU A 178 -10.28 -14.91 7.47
CA LEU A 178 -9.40 -16.07 7.29
C LEU A 178 -8.12 -16.01 8.14
N VAL A 179 -7.78 -14.89 8.76
CA VAL A 179 -6.67 -14.83 9.74
C VAL A 179 -7.02 -15.55 11.04
N MET A 180 -8.30 -15.60 11.42
CA MET A 180 -8.73 -16.16 12.72
C MET A 180 -8.38 -17.64 12.92
N PRO A 181 -8.62 -18.55 11.97
CA PRO A 181 -8.30 -19.97 12.16
C PRO A 181 -6.81 -20.18 12.39
N GLY A 182 -6.47 -20.81 13.52
CA GLY A 182 -5.08 -21.17 13.85
C GLY A 182 -4.18 -20.04 14.32
N SER A 183 -4.66 -18.78 14.40
CA SER A 183 -3.89 -17.65 14.94
C SER A 183 -4.05 -17.46 16.45
N GLY A 184 -5.06 -18.09 17.06
CA GLY A 184 -5.42 -17.88 18.46
C GLY A 184 -6.25 -16.62 18.71
N LEU A 185 -6.57 -15.84 17.66
CA LEU A 185 -7.44 -14.68 17.74
C LEU A 185 -8.90 -15.11 17.91
N GLY A 186 -9.61 -14.41 18.80
CA GLY A 186 -10.97 -14.69 19.22
C GLY A 186 -11.95 -13.59 18.84
N TRP A 187 -12.90 -13.33 19.75
CA TRP A 187 -14.06 -12.48 19.46
C TRP A 187 -13.71 -10.99 19.46
N ILE A 188 -12.65 -10.56 20.16
CA ILE A 188 -12.24 -9.14 20.18
C ILE A 188 -11.69 -8.78 18.81
N TYR A 189 -10.82 -9.60 18.21
CA TYR A 189 -10.37 -9.40 16.84
C TYR A 189 -11.54 -9.37 15.84
N PHE A 190 -12.51 -10.29 15.98
CA PHE A 190 -13.71 -10.30 15.16
C PHE A 190 -14.52 -9.00 15.28
N ALA A 191 -14.69 -8.46 16.49
CA ALA A 191 -15.33 -7.17 16.70
C ALA A 191 -14.56 -6.03 15.99
N GLY A 192 -13.23 -6.10 15.98
CA GLY A 192 -12.38 -5.20 15.21
C GLY A 192 -12.67 -5.23 13.70
N ILE A 193 -12.87 -6.42 13.12
CA ILE A 193 -13.28 -6.58 11.71
C ILE A 193 -14.64 -5.90 11.46
N ILE A 194 -15.60 -6.04 12.37
CA ILE A 194 -16.91 -5.40 12.24
C ILE A 194 -16.80 -3.86 12.28
N VAL A 195 -15.97 -3.32 13.17
CA VAL A 195 -15.70 -1.87 13.23
C VAL A 195 -15.06 -1.39 11.93
N VAL A 196 -14.06 -2.11 11.41
CA VAL A 196 -13.42 -1.79 10.12
C VAL A 196 -14.44 -1.85 8.98
N ALA A 197 -15.32 -2.84 8.95
CA ALA A 197 -16.37 -2.94 7.94
C ALA A 197 -17.33 -1.73 7.99
N ALA A 198 -17.68 -1.26 9.19
CA ALA A 198 -18.50 -0.05 9.36
C ALA A 198 -17.77 1.23 8.88
N MET A 199 -16.47 1.34 9.15
CA MET A 199 -15.65 2.46 8.67
C MET A 199 -15.53 2.48 7.13
N LEU A 200 -15.31 1.32 6.52
CA LEU A 200 -15.28 1.17 5.06
C LEU A 200 -16.65 1.50 4.44
N TYR A 201 -17.74 1.05 5.06
CA TYR A 201 -19.08 1.40 4.60
C TYR A 201 -19.33 2.91 4.65
N TYR A 202 -18.86 3.58 5.69
CA TYR A 202 -18.93 5.03 5.80
C TYR A 202 -18.06 5.74 4.75
N GLU A 203 -16.83 5.29 4.50
CA GLU A 203 -15.96 5.79 3.42
C GLU A 203 -16.67 5.71 2.04
N HIS A 204 -17.27 4.56 1.73
CA HIS A 204 -18.02 4.33 0.49
C HIS A 204 -19.33 5.14 0.38
N ARG A 205 -19.86 5.64 1.50
CA ARG A 205 -21.05 6.52 1.54
C ARG A 205 -20.68 7.99 1.30
N LEU A 206 -19.45 8.39 1.63
CA LEU A 206 -18.98 9.77 1.47
C LEU A 206 -18.63 10.12 0.03
N VAL A 207 -18.25 9.12 -0.78
CA VAL A 207 -17.79 9.30 -2.15
C VAL A 207 -18.83 8.73 -3.11
N SER A 208 -19.23 9.53 -4.11
CA SER A 208 -20.12 9.11 -5.19
C SER A 208 -19.46 9.38 -6.54
N ALA A 209 -19.99 8.80 -7.62
CA ALA A 209 -19.43 9.05 -8.96
C ALA A 209 -19.69 10.49 -9.42
N GLU A 210 -20.71 11.12 -8.84
CA GLU A 210 -21.21 12.45 -9.16
C GLU A 210 -20.56 13.54 -8.29
N ASP A 211 -20.06 13.19 -7.10
CA ASP A 211 -19.43 14.10 -6.16
C ASP A 211 -18.18 13.46 -5.52
N LEU A 212 -17.02 13.90 -6.00
CA LEU A 212 -15.69 13.54 -5.51
C LEU A 212 -15.12 14.57 -4.52
N SER A 213 -15.85 15.63 -4.18
CA SER A 213 -15.35 16.75 -3.34
C SER A 213 -14.92 16.32 -1.94
N LYS A 214 -15.43 15.18 -1.44
CA LYS A 214 -15.14 14.64 -0.12
C LYS A 214 -14.04 13.58 -0.13
N LEU A 215 -13.36 13.37 -1.26
CA LEU A 215 -12.30 12.37 -1.39
C LEU A 215 -11.23 12.53 -0.31
N ASP A 216 -10.72 13.75 -0.06
CA ASP A 216 -9.64 13.95 0.93
C ASP A 216 -10.05 13.62 2.37
N ALA A 217 -11.28 13.96 2.75
CA ALA A 217 -11.83 13.66 4.07
C ALA A 217 -12.09 12.16 4.26
N ALA A 218 -12.53 11.47 3.20
CA ALA A 218 -12.67 10.02 3.18
C ALA A 218 -11.28 9.32 3.19
N PHE A 219 -10.29 9.92 2.52
CA PHE A 219 -9.01 9.29 2.18
C PHE A 219 -7.98 9.25 3.33
N PHE A 220 -7.54 10.40 3.85
CA PHE A 220 -6.31 10.43 4.67
C PHE A 220 -6.52 9.95 6.11
N ASN A 221 -7.64 10.31 6.72
CA ASN A 221 -7.90 9.97 8.11
C ASN A 221 -8.42 8.52 8.24
N MET A 222 -9.32 8.10 7.35
CA MET A 222 -10.02 6.82 7.50
C MET A 222 -9.07 5.61 7.38
N ASN A 223 -8.20 5.61 6.37
CA ASN A 223 -7.28 4.48 6.13
C ASN A 223 -6.21 4.37 7.24
N GLY A 224 -5.78 5.50 7.81
CA GLY A 224 -4.96 5.52 9.02
C GLY A 224 -5.69 4.93 10.22
N TYR A 225 -6.95 5.33 10.43
CA TYR A 225 -7.77 4.77 11.51
C TYR A 225 -8.06 3.27 11.33
N ILE A 226 -8.32 2.79 10.11
CA ILE A 226 -8.54 1.35 9.84
C ILE A 226 -7.34 0.52 10.31
N SER A 227 -6.12 0.98 9.99
CA SER A 227 -4.88 0.32 10.40
C SER A 227 -4.71 0.28 11.92
N VAL A 228 -4.95 1.41 12.60
CA VAL A 228 -4.83 1.52 14.05
C VAL A 228 -5.91 0.68 14.75
N THR A 229 -7.15 0.72 14.26
CA THR A 229 -8.27 -0.07 14.78
C THR A 229 -7.94 -1.56 14.71
N ILE A 230 -7.60 -2.10 13.53
CA ILE A 230 -7.32 -3.54 13.42
C ILE A 230 -6.12 -3.94 14.29
N PHE A 231 -5.09 -3.10 14.38
CA PHE A 231 -3.94 -3.33 15.27
C PHE A 231 -4.34 -3.39 16.74
N LEU A 232 -5.11 -2.41 17.24
CA LEU A 232 -5.51 -2.36 18.65
C LEU A 232 -6.39 -3.54 19.03
N PHE A 233 -7.38 -3.88 18.21
CA PHE A 233 -8.24 -5.04 18.48
C PHE A 233 -7.43 -6.35 18.44
N THR A 234 -6.51 -6.51 17.49
CA THR A 234 -5.60 -7.67 17.44
C THR A 234 -4.70 -7.74 18.68
N LEU A 235 -4.13 -6.61 19.11
CA LEU A 235 -3.23 -6.54 20.26
C LEU A 235 -3.97 -6.89 21.55
N ILE A 236 -5.16 -6.32 21.77
CA ILE A 236 -5.97 -6.58 22.95
C ILE A 236 -6.32 -8.07 23.01
N ASP A 237 -6.84 -8.63 21.92
CA ASP A 237 -7.25 -10.04 21.86
C ASP A 237 -6.06 -10.99 22.08
N ALA A 238 -4.87 -10.66 21.56
CA ALA A 238 -3.67 -11.47 21.74
C ALA A 238 -3.10 -11.42 23.17
N THR A 239 -3.60 -10.52 24.03
CA THR A 239 -3.11 -10.33 25.41
C THR A 239 -4.10 -10.79 26.48
N VAL A 240 -5.28 -11.26 26.08
CA VAL A 240 -6.35 -11.75 26.97
C VAL A 240 -6.51 -13.26 26.80
#